data_AF-A0A2K9EI35-F1
#
_entry.id   AF-A0A2K9EI35-F1
#
_cell.length_a   1.000
_cell.length_b   1.000
_cell.length_c   1.000
_cell.angle_alpha   90.00
_cell.angle_beta   90.00
_cell.angle_gamma   90.00
#
_symmetry.space_group_name_H-M   'P 1'
#
loop_
_entity.id
_entity.type
_entity.pdbx_description
1 polymer ?
#
loop_
_entity_poly.entity_id
_entity_poly.type
_entity_poly.pdbx_seq_one_letter_code
_entity_poly.pdbx_strand_id
1 'polypeptide(L)'
;MSNPGSGLAKENPDALAGAIGADLQSWFDWIDNNTRRETAARPLCAAVAACDPRDRLFLLELLIEALRPGQPMPIFNAIMTEARDWAAWATRAELKAFCLASYEAMSGPDQAAFLGHLDRRAAA
;
A
#
# COMPACT_ATOMS: atom_id res chain seq x y z
N MET A 1 43.57 14.28 -41.40
CA MET A 1 43.34 13.90 -39.98
C MET A 1 42.36 14.90 -39.40
N SER A 2 41.07 14.53 -39.31
CA SER A 2 40.02 15.35 -38.69
C SER A 2 39.21 14.42 -37.79
N ASN A 3 39.05 14.78 -36.51
CA ASN A 3 38.14 14.10 -35.59
C ASN A 3 37.13 15.13 -35.07
N PRO A 4 35.80 14.89 -35.18
CA PRO A 4 34.80 15.87 -34.77
C PRO A 4 34.36 15.70 -33.31
N GLY A 5 34.17 16.83 -32.64
CA GLY A 5 33.04 17.09 -31.74
C GLY A 5 32.93 16.29 -30.44
N SER A 6 33.53 16.81 -29.38
CA SER A 6 33.11 16.53 -27.99
C SER A 6 31.72 17.12 -27.73
N GLY A 7 30.68 16.33 -27.96
CA GLY A 7 29.30 16.65 -27.56
C GLY A 7 29.08 16.37 -26.07
N LEU A 8 29.65 17.20 -25.19
CA LEU A 8 29.14 17.30 -23.82
C LEU A 8 27.81 18.04 -23.90
N ALA A 9 26.72 17.29 -23.83
CA ALA A 9 25.39 17.86 -23.62
C ALA A 9 25.46 18.74 -22.36
N LYS A 10 25.33 20.05 -22.53
CA LYS A 10 25.22 20.99 -21.41
C LYS A 10 23.88 20.71 -20.72
N GLU A 11 23.92 19.99 -19.61
CA GLU A 11 22.78 19.92 -18.70
C GLU A 11 22.40 21.34 -18.30
N ASN A 12 21.15 21.72 -18.55
CA ASN A 12 20.66 23.05 -18.31
C ASN A 12 20.46 23.24 -16.79
N PRO A 13 21.26 24.08 -16.11
CA PRO A 13 21.17 24.27 -14.66
C PRO A 13 19.80 24.78 -14.20
N ASP A 14 19.06 25.47 -15.07
CA ASP A 14 17.70 25.94 -14.78
C ASP A 14 16.69 24.78 -14.74
N ALA A 15 16.92 23.73 -15.52
CA ALA A 15 16.10 22.52 -15.49
C ALA A 15 16.30 21.73 -14.18
N LEU A 16 17.55 21.71 -13.67
CA LEU A 16 17.88 21.09 -12.39
C LEU A 16 17.27 21.87 -11.21
N ALA A 17 17.35 23.21 -11.25
CA ALA A 17 16.74 24.07 -10.23
C ALA A 17 15.20 23.94 -10.18
N GLY A 18 14.55 23.82 -11.35
CA GLY A 18 13.10 23.59 -11.44
C GLY A 18 12.65 22.23 -10.89
N ALA A 19 13.43 21.18 -11.13
CA ALA A 19 13.15 19.83 -10.61
C ALA A 19 13.27 19.76 -9.08
N ILE A 20 14.29 20.40 -8.50
CA ILE A 20 14.47 20.48 -7.04
C ILE A 20 13.33 21.26 -6.39
N GLY A 21 12.88 22.36 -7.01
CA GLY A 21 11.74 23.14 -6.52
C GLY A 21 10.42 22.34 -6.51
N ALA A 22 10.17 21.53 -7.53
CA ALA A 22 8.99 20.68 -7.62
C ALA A 22 9.00 19.54 -6.58
N ASP A 23 10.17 18.93 -6.34
CA ASP A 23 10.35 17.88 -5.32
C ASP A 23 10.10 18.40 -3.90
N LEU A 24 10.66 19.58 -3.58
CA LEU A 24 10.44 20.24 -2.29
C LEU A 24 8.97 20.60 -2.06
N GLN A 25 8.28 21.14 -3.08
CA GLN A 25 6.87 21.47 -2.95
C GLN A 25 6.01 20.21 -2.73
N SER A 26 6.28 19.12 -3.45
CA SER A 26 5.58 17.85 -3.24
C SER A 26 5.80 17.28 -1.84
N TRP A 27 7.01 17.45 -1.29
CA TRP A 27 7.33 17.02 0.07
C TRP A 27 6.58 17.86 1.13
N PHE A 28 6.55 19.18 0.97
CA PHE A 28 5.76 20.06 1.84
C PHE A 28 4.26 19.75 1.78
N ASP A 29 3.71 19.58 0.57
CA ASP A 29 2.29 19.22 0.39
C ASP A 29 1.98 17.87 1.05
N TRP A 30 2.88 16.90 0.97
CA TRP A 30 2.74 15.61 1.65
C TRP A 30 2.74 15.77 3.18
N ILE A 31 3.67 16.54 3.73
CA ILE A 31 3.75 16.85 5.18
C ILE A 31 2.49 17.56 5.67
N ASP A 32 2.07 18.61 4.96
CA ASP A 32 0.91 19.41 5.34
C ASP A 32 -0.38 18.60 5.27
N ASN A 33 -0.53 17.77 4.22
CA ASN A 33 -1.65 16.87 4.11
C ASN A 33 -1.65 15.83 5.23
N ASN A 34 -0.48 15.28 5.59
CA ASN A 34 -0.38 14.32 6.68
C ASN A 34 -0.70 14.96 8.04
N THR A 35 -0.18 16.16 8.30
CA THR A 35 -0.43 16.94 9.53
C THR A 35 -1.91 17.33 9.66
N ARG A 36 -2.54 17.74 8.55
CA ARG A 36 -3.97 18.06 8.51
C ARG A 36 -4.83 16.84 8.76
N ARG A 37 -4.48 15.69 8.17
CA ARG A 37 -5.17 14.41 8.38
C ARG A 37 -5.03 13.93 9.82
N GLU A 38 -3.83 14.01 10.40
CA GLU A 38 -3.60 13.66 11.80
C GLU A 38 -4.44 14.55 12.74
N THR A 39 -4.42 15.86 12.51
CA THR A 39 -5.21 16.81 13.29
C THR A 39 -6.71 16.50 13.22
N ALA A 40 -7.21 16.14 12.03
CA ALA A 40 -8.61 15.75 11.83
C ALA A 40 -8.96 14.38 12.46
N ALA A 41 -8.01 13.46 12.61
CA ALA A 41 -8.22 12.15 13.21
C ALA A 41 -8.20 12.16 14.76
N ARG A 42 -7.50 13.13 15.38
CA ARG A 42 -7.39 13.24 16.84
C ARG A 42 -8.76 13.27 17.57
N PRO A 43 -9.78 14.02 17.12
CA PRO A 43 -11.11 13.99 17.73
C PRO A 43 -11.77 12.59 17.70
N LEU A 44 -11.59 11.84 16.60
CA LEU A 44 -12.09 10.47 16.49
C LEU A 44 -11.39 9.55 17.50
N CYS A 45 -10.06 9.62 17.60
CA CYS A 45 -9.29 8.85 18.58
C CYS A 45 -9.71 9.17 20.02
N ALA A 46 -9.94 10.45 20.34
CA ALA A 46 -10.42 10.89 21.64
C ALA A 46 -11.84 10.37 21.94
N ALA A 47 -12.74 10.42 20.95
CA ALA A 47 -14.10 9.91 21.08
C ALA A 47 -14.11 8.40 21.35
N VAL A 48 -13.30 7.62 20.63
CA VAL A 48 -13.16 6.16 20.84
C VAL A 48 -12.55 5.86 22.21
N ALA A 49 -11.54 6.62 22.64
CA ALA A 49 -10.94 6.44 23.96
C ALA A 49 -11.92 6.73 25.12
N ALA A 50 -12.91 7.60 24.89
CA ALA A 50 -13.96 7.93 25.86
C ALA A 50 -15.06 6.86 25.97
N CYS A 51 -15.18 5.95 25.01
CA CYS A 51 -16.12 4.82 25.10
C CYS A 51 -15.68 3.79 26.15
N ASP A 52 -16.65 3.00 26.64
CA ASP A 52 -16.37 1.82 27.48
C ASP A 52 -15.38 0.90 26.73
N PRO A 53 -14.31 0.39 27.39
CA PRO A 53 -13.33 -0.48 26.75
C PRO A 53 -13.93 -1.66 25.97
N ARG A 54 -15.09 -2.18 26.39
CA ARG A 54 -15.78 -3.30 25.74
C ARG A 54 -16.40 -2.91 24.40
N ASP A 55 -16.76 -1.64 24.23
CA ASP A 55 -17.50 -1.16 23.06
C ASP A 55 -16.58 -0.56 21.98
N ARG A 56 -15.32 -0.21 22.33
CA ARG A 56 -14.38 0.48 21.43
C ARG A 56 -14.16 -0.26 20.12
N LEU A 57 -13.89 -1.56 20.20
CA LEU A 57 -13.59 -2.37 19.03
C LEU A 57 -14.81 -2.50 18.11
N PHE A 58 -15.96 -2.82 18.69
CA PHE A 58 -17.23 -2.94 17.96
C PHE A 58 -17.60 -1.64 17.22
N LEU A 59 -17.46 -0.48 17.88
CA LEU A 59 -17.75 0.81 17.27
C LEU A 59 -16.78 1.17 16.14
N LEU A 60 -15.49 0.84 16.30
CA LEU A 60 -14.49 1.01 15.24
C LEU A 60 -14.79 0.12 14.03
N GLU A 61 -15.16 -1.14 14.25
CA GLU A 61 -15.54 -2.08 13.18
C GLU A 61 -16.76 -1.58 12.41
N LEU A 62 -17.79 -1.06 13.10
CA LEU A 62 -18.97 -0.48 12.47
C LEU A 62 -18.62 0.75 11.59
N LEU A 63 -17.75 1.63 12.08
CA LEU A 63 -17.29 2.80 11.32
C LEU A 63 -16.46 2.38 10.10
N ILE A 64 -15.60 1.37 10.24
CA ILE A 64 -14.84 0.80 9.13
C ILE A 64 -15.80 0.28 8.06
N GLU A 65 -16.78 -0.56 8.43
CA GLU A 65 -17.76 -1.08 7.47
C GLU A 65 -18.59 0.01 6.79
N ALA A 66 -18.97 1.07 7.51
CA ALA A 66 -19.76 2.17 6.95
C ALA A 66 -18.95 3.13 6.05
N LEU A 67 -17.66 3.33 6.33
CA LEU A 67 -16.79 4.27 5.62
C LEU A 67 -15.95 3.60 4.53
N ARG A 68 -15.89 2.27 4.53
CA ARG A 68 -15.33 1.51 3.42
C ARG A 68 -16.01 1.98 2.13
N PRO A 69 -15.25 2.33 1.09
CA PRO A 69 -15.82 2.52 -0.23
C PRO A 69 -16.59 1.24 -0.57
N GLY A 70 -17.92 1.32 -0.66
CA GLY A 70 -18.75 0.16 -0.94
C GLY A 70 -18.26 -0.53 -2.21
N GLN A 71 -18.06 -1.84 -2.16
CA GLN A 71 -17.85 -2.62 -3.38
C GLN A 71 -19.11 -2.52 -4.24
N PRO A 72 -18.94 -2.25 -5.54
CA PRO A 72 -18.38 -3.25 -6.44
C PRO A 72 -17.20 -2.70 -7.24
N MET A 73 -15.99 -3.24 -7.02
CA MET A 73 -14.94 -3.09 -8.04
C MET A 73 -15.22 -4.13 -9.13
N PRO A 74 -15.43 -3.72 -10.39
CA PRO A 74 -15.59 -4.68 -11.48
C PRO A 74 -14.30 -5.47 -11.67
N ILE A 75 -14.45 -6.77 -11.95
CA ILE A 75 -13.39 -7.78 -12.15
C ILE A 75 -12.59 -7.48 -13.43
N PHE A 76 -11.78 -6.42 -13.45
CA PHE A 76 -10.93 -6.07 -14.60
C PHE A 76 -9.43 -6.11 -14.30
N ASN A 77 -9.03 -6.44 -13.07
CA ASN A 77 -7.62 -6.64 -12.72
C ASN A 77 -7.27 -8.14 -12.71
N ALA A 78 -6.01 -8.47 -13.06
CA ALA A 78 -5.51 -9.83 -12.91
C ALA A 78 -5.64 -10.28 -11.44
N ILE A 79 -6.06 -11.53 -11.21
CA ILE A 79 -6.37 -12.08 -9.87
C ILE A 79 -5.25 -11.80 -8.83
N MET A 80 -3.98 -11.86 -9.26
CA MET A 80 -2.84 -11.59 -8.37
C MET A 80 -2.66 -10.10 -8.01
N THR A 81 -3.12 -9.17 -8.85
CA THR A 81 -3.14 -7.74 -8.52
C THR A 81 -4.15 -7.48 -7.42
N GLU A 82 -5.36 -8.01 -7.56
CA GLU A 82 -6.43 -7.85 -6.59
C GLU A 82 -6.08 -8.49 -5.23
N ALA A 83 -5.45 -9.68 -5.25
CA ALA A 83 -4.94 -10.33 -4.05
C ALA A 83 -3.85 -9.50 -3.33
N ARG A 84 -2.98 -8.81 -4.07
CA ARG A 84 -1.96 -7.92 -3.51
C ARG A 84 -2.58 -6.66 -2.92
N ASP A 85 -3.55 -6.08 -3.63
CA ASP A 85 -4.27 -4.90 -3.14
C ASP A 85 -4.92 -5.23 -1.81
N TRP A 86 -5.66 -6.34 -1.71
CA TRP A 86 -6.22 -6.82 -0.43
C TRP A 86 -5.16 -7.00 0.65
N ALA A 87 -4.06 -7.71 0.33
CA ALA A 87 -3.01 -8.00 1.30
C ALA A 87 -2.31 -6.75 1.85
N ALA A 88 -2.33 -5.62 1.12
CA ALA A 88 -1.70 -4.37 1.55
C ALA A 88 -2.41 -3.70 2.74
N TRP A 89 -3.71 -3.96 2.94
CA TRP A 89 -4.50 -3.38 4.03
C TRP A 89 -5.07 -4.42 5.02
N ALA A 90 -4.87 -5.71 4.74
CA ALA A 90 -5.21 -6.78 5.68
C ALA A 90 -4.34 -6.74 6.95
N THR A 91 -4.95 -7.10 8.08
CA THR A 91 -4.23 -7.28 9.34
C THR A 91 -3.32 -8.51 9.29
N ARG A 92 -2.34 -8.58 10.18
CA ARG A 92 -1.45 -9.76 10.30
C ARG A 92 -2.20 -11.06 10.58
N ALA A 93 -3.32 -10.99 11.32
CA ALA A 93 -4.13 -12.15 11.63
C ALA A 93 -4.86 -12.67 10.37
N GLU A 94 -5.47 -11.76 9.60
CA GLU A 94 -6.15 -12.07 8.35
C GLU A 94 -5.20 -12.66 7.31
N LEU A 95 -4.00 -12.06 7.14
CA LEU A 95 -2.98 -12.59 6.23
C LEU A 95 -2.65 -14.06 6.51
N LYS A 96 -2.45 -14.41 7.78
CA LYS A 96 -2.13 -15.79 8.18
C LYS A 96 -3.31 -16.73 7.97
N ALA A 97 -4.51 -16.33 8.40
CA ALA A 97 -5.70 -17.15 8.29
C ALA A 97 -6.05 -17.43 6.82
N PHE A 98 -6.05 -16.39 5.98
CA PHE A 98 -6.45 -16.50 4.58
C PHE A 98 -5.39 -17.24 3.76
N CYS A 99 -4.10 -17.04 4.06
CA CYS A 99 -3.03 -17.82 3.43
C CYS A 99 -3.16 -19.32 3.73
N LEU A 100 -3.37 -19.69 5.00
CA LEU A 100 -3.53 -21.09 5.40
C LEU A 100 -4.78 -21.72 4.77
N ALA A 101 -5.93 -21.06 4.90
CA ALA A 101 -7.19 -21.56 4.35
C ALA A 101 -7.13 -21.72 2.82
N SER A 102 -6.51 -20.76 2.12
CA SER A 102 -6.33 -20.86 0.65
C SER A 102 -5.44 -22.03 0.27
N TYR A 103 -4.34 -22.26 1.00
CA TYR A 103 -3.44 -23.38 0.75
C TYR A 103 -4.12 -24.73 1.02
N GLU A 104 -4.85 -24.86 2.13
CA GLU A 104 -5.56 -26.10 2.49
C GLU A 104 -6.66 -26.47 1.49
N ALA A 105 -7.26 -25.48 0.82
CA ALA A 105 -8.28 -25.69 -0.20
C ALA A 105 -7.71 -26.11 -1.58
N MET A 106 -6.40 -25.98 -1.81
CA MET A 106 -5.76 -26.36 -3.07
C MET A 106 -5.70 -27.88 -3.24
N SER A 107 -5.60 -28.34 -4.51
CA SER A 107 -5.31 -29.74 -4.80
C SER A 107 -3.89 -30.12 -4.34
N GLY A 108 -3.63 -31.41 -4.09
CA GLY A 108 -2.29 -31.88 -3.72
C GLY A 108 -1.16 -31.44 -4.68
N PRO A 109 -1.35 -31.53 -6.02
CA PRO A 109 -0.40 -30.98 -6.99
C PRO A 109 -0.17 -29.47 -6.86
N ASP A 110 -1.23 -28.69 -6.64
CA ASP A 110 -1.14 -27.23 -6.52
C ASP A 110 -0.47 -26.81 -5.21
N GLN A 111 -0.73 -27.51 -4.11
CA GLN A 111 -0.01 -27.34 -2.85
C GLN A 111 1.49 -27.57 -3.05
N ALA A 112 1.88 -28.65 -3.74
CA ALA A 112 3.28 -28.94 -4.02
C ALA A 112 3.94 -27.87 -4.90
N ALA A 113 3.21 -27.39 -5.93
CA ALA A 113 3.69 -26.31 -6.80
C ALA A 113 3.86 -24.98 -6.03
N PHE A 114 2.95 -24.66 -5.12
CA PHE A 114 3.03 -23.48 -4.25
C PHE A 114 4.25 -23.54 -3.34
N LEU A 115 4.48 -24.67 -2.65
CA LEU A 115 5.66 -24.86 -1.82
C LEU A 115 6.96 -24.75 -2.65
N GLY A 116 7.01 -25.39 -3.81
CA GLY A 116 8.18 -25.28 -4.70
C GLY A 116 8.42 -23.86 -5.25
N HIS A 117 7.40 -23.00 -5.31
CA HIS A 117 7.60 -21.57 -5.59
C HIS A 117 8.27 -20.85 -4.42
N LEU A 118 7.85 -21.12 -3.17
CA LEU A 118 8.43 -20.52 -1.97
C LEU A 118 9.90 -20.91 -1.80
N ASP A 119 10.23 -22.19 -2.00
CA ASP A 119 11.61 -22.68 -1.88
C ASP A 119 12.55 -22.00 -2.88
N ARG A 120 12.10 -21.82 -4.13
CA ARG A 120 12.87 -21.09 -5.16
C ARG A 120 13.08 -19.63 -4.81
N ARG A 121 12.12 -18.97 -4.16
CA ARG A 121 12.28 -17.59 -3.69
C ARG A 121 13.22 -17.48 -2.50
N ALA A 122 13.27 -18.50 -1.64
CA ALA A 122 14.18 -18.51 -0.49
C ALA A 122 15.65 -18.73 -0.90
N ALA A 123 15.87 -19.39 -2.05
CA ALA A 123 17.20 -19.66 -2.59
C ALA A 123 17.76 -18.55 -3.51
N ALA A 124 16.97 -17.52 -3.83
CA ALA A 124 17.34 -16.40 -4.71
C ALA A 124 17.66 -15.13 -3.89
#